data_AF-A0A8T4E8Q2-F1
#
_entry.id   AF-A0A8T4E8Q2-F1
#
_cell.length_a   1.000
_cell.length_b   1.000
_cell.length_c   1.000
_cell.angle_alpha   90.00
_cell.angle_beta   90.00
_cell.angle_gamma   90.00
#
_symmetry.space_group_name_H-M   'P 1'
#
loop_
_entity.id
_entity.type
_entity.pdbx_description
1 polymer ?
#
loop_
_entity_poly.entity_id
_entity_poly.type
_entity_poly.pdbx_seq_one_letter_code
_entity_poly.pdbx_strand_id
1 'polypeptide(L)'
;MSIILQRRRDVRSSINSNERLDRGFNTFIIFVLVVNMILILYAMLSVTIRMTLSGVSLVDSMPIALYILPLMIFLPFMIQSFHNDRAAVWNLIFLVISSIFFGLLTLLIRGFLFSLIFNLVAIILLFFLGRFRPKSNFRQAGKKAIAYIILLNMLGFSFPVSVIIMGEVPIASVSNTGSSYTMFEVPLADFDYPYTNITPTQSLLNDVLVNQFGLDIRVQENSSESWSRLQTWIGALNLTSVPYIITLSSDRASMIGSHPTSLGTTEVIHEMFVSHNDALEQVSTELVGVMNRPLKLQYDFTLSRIEWQQLMLYTRNLDLVGFAGLMRSSIFSIDPTVIEEDTAELIQASDEANLKAGVLVESFAIDDFQDGDTLTMRLCGVTADTLSLWNSVEISCERSRFSFEMLGDVGEYLAYSYASSLRTIGSTWSIKLGEIGNSTDIDGRIDSVYTTMQIFVNDLISASNHGLTNLTIASLPSLLTTFGSDAIGTLRAIMLVTADSQVTYTFRIYAYRAVFFAIDSFDVLMF
;
A
#
# COMPACT_ATOMS: atom_id res chain seq x y z
N MET A 1 39.50 4.65 30.06
CA MET A 1 39.73 4.37 28.62
C MET A 1 40.97 3.49 28.35
N SER A 2 42.00 3.45 29.22
CA SER A 2 43.24 2.65 29.04
C SER A 2 43.08 1.13 29.21
N ILE A 3 42.24 0.68 30.16
CA ILE A 3 42.10 -0.75 30.51
C ILE A 3 41.48 -1.59 29.38
N ILE A 4 40.46 -1.06 28.70
CA ILE A 4 39.74 -1.76 27.61
C ILE A 4 40.66 -1.97 26.40
N LEU A 5 41.47 -0.96 26.06
CA LEU A 5 42.43 -1.03 24.96
C LEU A 5 43.58 -2.01 25.24
N GLN A 6 43.98 -2.14 26.50
CA GLN A 6 45.03 -3.08 26.91
C GLN A 6 44.52 -4.53 26.86
N ARG A 7 43.34 -4.81 27.44
CA ARG A 7 42.68 -6.13 27.32
C ARG A 7 42.48 -6.55 25.87
N ARG A 8 42.11 -5.62 25.00
CA ARG A 8 41.99 -5.87 23.56
C ARG A 8 43.32 -6.30 22.94
N ARG A 9 44.44 -5.68 23.31
CA ARG A 9 45.77 -6.06 22.81
C ARG A 9 46.17 -7.46 23.26
N ASP A 10 45.88 -7.82 24.51
CA ASP A 10 46.21 -9.13 25.09
C ASP A 10 45.36 -10.25 24.46
N VAL A 11 44.07 -10.01 24.27
CA VAL A 11 43.18 -10.95 23.55
C VAL A 11 43.64 -11.12 22.11
N ARG A 12 44.00 -10.02 21.44
CA ARG A 12 44.48 -10.07 20.05
C ARG A 12 45.80 -10.82 19.90
N SER A 13 46.76 -10.64 20.81
CA SER A 13 48.04 -11.37 20.76
C SER A 13 47.84 -12.87 20.97
N SER A 14 46.93 -13.25 21.87
CA SER A 14 46.54 -14.65 22.12
C SER A 14 45.81 -15.29 20.93
N ILE A 15 44.96 -14.54 20.22
CA ILE A 15 44.29 -15.06 19.01
C ILE A 15 45.28 -15.17 17.85
N ASN A 16 46.14 -14.17 17.64
CA ASN A 16 47.13 -14.20 16.57
C ASN A 16 48.17 -15.32 16.74
N SER A 17 48.44 -15.77 17.96
CA SER A 17 49.33 -16.90 18.21
C SER A 17 48.68 -18.25 17.87
N ASN A 18 47.35 -18.30 17.70
CA ASN A 18 46.61 -19.48 17.26
C ASN A 18 46.03 -19.27 15.85
N GLU A 19 46.81 -19.65 14.84
CA GLU A 19 46.47 -19.45 13.43
C GLU A 19 45.13 -20.08 13.01
N ARG A 20 44.73 -21.20 13.60
CA ARG A 20 43.44 -21.85 13.32
C ARG A 20 42.26 -20.99 13.83
N LEU A 21 42.38 -20.42 15.01
CA LEU A 21 41.36 -19.54 15.59
C LEU A 21 41.24 -18.22 14.82
N ASP A 22 42.36 -17.60 14.45
CA ASP A 22 42.35 -16.36 13.66
C ASP A 22 41.70 -16.58 12.28
N ARG A 23 42.04 -17.68 11.58
CA ARG A 23 41.40 -18.04 10.31
C ARG A 23 39.91 -18.31 10.49
N GLY A 24 39.53 -19.08 11.51
CA GLY A 24 38.12 -19.39 11.80
C GLY A 24 37.27 -18.14 12.02
N PHE A 25 37.72 -17.21 12.87
CA PHE A 25 36.99 -15.96 13.11
C PHE A 25 36.97 -15.03 11.89
N ASN A 26 38.04 -14.99 11.10
CA ASN A 26 38.05 -14.23 9.84
C ASN A 26 36.97 -14.74 8.87
N THR A 27 36.94 -16.05 8.67
CA THR A 27 35.97 -16.71 7.79
C THR A 27 34.55 -16.50 8.29
N PHE A 28 34.31 -16.59 9.60
CA PHE A 28 32.99 -16.31 10.19
C PHE A 28 32.51 -14.88 9.89
N ILE A 29 33.35 -13.86 10.12
CA ILE A 29 32.98 -12.47 9.85
C ILE A 29 32.66 -12.27 8.36
N ILE A 30 33.49 -12.83 7.47
CA ILE A 30 33.27 -12.75 6.02
C ILE A 30 31.96 -13.44 5.65
N PHE A 31 31.69 -14.63 6.20
CA PHE A 31 30.46 -15.36 5.98
C PHE A 31 29.23 -14.51 6.36
N VAL A 32 29.24 -13.90 7.56
CA VAL A 32 28.14 -13.03 8.01
C VAL A 32 27.95 -11.81 7.10
N LEU A 33 29.03 -11.15 6.69
CA LEU A 33 28.95 -10.01 5.77
C LEU A 33 28.38 -10.41 4.40
N VAL A 34 28.78 -11.57 3.87
CA VAL A 34 28.27 -12.12 2.61
C VAL A 34 26.79 -12.48 2.72
N VAL A 35 26.36 -13.12 3.81
CA VAL A 35 24.95 -13.45 4.06
C VAL A 35 24.10 -12.17 4.13
N ASN A 36 24.53 -11.16 4.88
CA ASN A 36 23.81 -9.87 4.93
C ASN A 36 23.69 -9.23 3.55
N MET A 37 24.78 -9.24 2.77
CA MET A 37 24.77 -8.71 1.40
C MET A 37 23.77 -9.46 0.53
N ILE A 38 23.76 -10.80 0.59
CA ILE A 38 22.81 -11.62 -0.17
C ILE A 38 21.37 -11.32 0.24
N LEU A 39 21.07 -11.20 1.54
CA LEU A 39 19.72 -10.90 2.04
C LEU A 39 19.23 -9.53 1.58
N ILE A 40 20.08 -8.50 1.66
CA ILE A 40 19.72 -7.14 1.18
C ILE A 40 19.48 -7.16 -0.33
N LEU A 41 20.35 -7.82 -1.10
CA LEU A 41 20.19 -7.92 -2.55
C LEU A 41 18.94 -8.71 -2.93
N TYR A 42 18.65 -9.78 -2.21
CA TYR A 42 17.43 -10.55 -2.40
C TYR A 42 16.19 -9.71 -2.16
N ALA A 43 16.12 -8.94 -1.06
CA ALA A 43 14.98 -8.06 -0.78
C ALA A 43 14.76 -7.06 -1.91
N MET A 44 15.81 -6.35 -2.29
CA MET A 44 15.72 -5.30 -3.29
C MET A 44 15.40 -5.85 -4.68
N LEU A 45 15.96 -7.02 -5.04
CA LEU A 45 15.65 -7.71 -6.29
C LEU A 45 14.21 -8.23 -6.27
N SER A 46 13.75 -8.79 -5.16
CA SER A 46 12.37 -9.28 -4.99
C SER A 46 11.38 -8.14 -5.18
N VAL A 47 11.56 -7.01 -4.48
CA VAL A 47 10.72 -5.81 -4.64
C VAL A 47 10.72 -5.34 -6.09
N THR A 48 11.89 -5.26 -6.74
CA THR A 48 12.01 -4.81 -8.13
C THR A 48 11.28 -5.74 -9.10
N ILE A 49 11.46 -7.05 -8.95
CA ILE A 49 10.83 -8.06 -9.81
C ILE A 49 9.31 -8.08 -9.58
N ARG A 50 8.85 -8.12 -8.32
CA ARG A 50 7.43 -8.15 -7.97
C ARG A 50 6.69 -6.92 -8.50
N MET A 51 7.23 -5.72 -8.26
CA MET A 51 6.71 -4.48 -8.86
C MET A 51 6.58 -4.59 -10.39
N THR A 52 7.62 -5.11 -11.05
CA THR A 52 7.61 -5.27 -12.51
C THR A 52 6.54 -6.26 -12.96
N LEU A 53 6.35 -7.36 -12.23
CA LEU A 53 5.31 -8.36 -12.50
C LEU A 53 3.90 -7.79 -12.24
N SER A 54 3.75 -6.93 -11.23
CA SER A 54 2.54 -6.16 -10.96
C SER A 54 2.29 -5.03 -11.98
N GLY A 55 3.00 -5.01 -13.11
CA GLY A 55 2.75 -4.05 -14.19
C GLY A 55 3.30 -2.64 -13.94
N VAL A 56 4.11 -2.44 -12.90
CA VAL A 56 4.91 -1.22 -12.70
C VAL A 56 6.10 -1.29 -13.65
N SER A 57 6.44 -0.18 -14.34
CA SER A 57 7.50 -0.24 -15.33
C SER A 57 8.88 -0.39 -14.67
N LEU A 58 9.84 -0.98 -15.38
CA LEU A 58 11.22 -1.07 -14.88
C LEU A 58 11.84 0.33 -14.65
N VAL A 59 11.37 1.34 -15.39
CA VAL A 59 11.75 2.75 -15.21
C VAL A 59 11.36 3.24 -13.81
N ASP A 60 10.19 2.84 -13.31
CA ASP A 60 9.68 3.23 -11.99
C ASP A 60 10.48 2.59 -10.85
N SER A 61 11.13 1.46 -11.11
CA SER A 61 12.04 0.79 -10.17
C SER A 61 13.47 1.35 -10.18
N MET A 62 13.80 2.26 -11.10
CA MET A 62 15.15 2.81 -11.23
C MET A 62 15.67 3.51 -9.95
N PRO A 63 14.86 4.22 -9.14
CA PRO A 63 15.34 4.76 -7.88
C PRO A 63 15.91 3.69 -6.94
N ILE A 64 15.30 2.50 -6.90
CA ILE A 64 15.85 1.35 -6.15
C ILE A 64 17.07 0.76 -6.87
N ALA A 65 17.01 0.57 -8.20
CA ALA A 65 18.15 0.03 -8.95
C ALA A 65 19.42 0.89 -8.80
N LEU A 66 19.27 2.22 -8.73
CA LEU A 66 20.34 3.18 -8.45
C LEU A 66 20.91 3.06 -7.03
N TYR A 67 20.19 2.45 -6.08
CA TYR A 67 20.71 2.04 -4.77
C TYR A 67 21.36 0.64 -4.79
N ILE A 68 20.77 -0.34 -5.50
CA ILE A 68 21.30 -1.71 -5.59
C ILE A 68 22.70 -1.71 -6.19
N LEU A 69 22.87 -1.02 -7.32
CA LEU A 69 24.09 -1.10 -8.11
C LEU A 69 25.34 -0.61 -7.36
N PRO A 70 25.30 0.52 -6.63
CA PRO A 70 26.32 0.90 -5.66
C PRO A 70 26.61 -0.14 -4.60
N LEU A 71 25.57 -0.70 -3.96
CA LEU A 71 25.73 -1.68 -2.90
C LEU A 71 26.42 -2.94 -3.43
N MET A 72 26.06 -3.40 -4.64
CA MET A 72 26.71 -4.52 -5.33
C MET A 72 28.18 -4.26 -5.66
N ILE A 73 28.59 -3.01 -5.82
CA ILE A 73 30.00 -2.66 -6.08
C ILE A 73 30.75 -2.52 -4.75
N PHE A 74 30.22 -1.75 -3.81
CA PHE A 74 30.93 -1.39 -2.58
C PHE A 74 31.01 -2.51 -1.55
N LEU A 75 29.92 -3.26 -1.34
CA LEU A 75 29.89 -4.32 -0.31
C LEU A 75 30.96 -5.39 -0.58
N PRO A 76 31.13 -5.92 -1.81
CA PRO A 76 32.21 -6.85 -2.10
C PRO A 76 33.61 -6.26 -1.88
N PHE A 77 33.85 -5.00 -2.26
CA PHE A 77 35.14 -4.34 -2.03
C PHE A 77 35.44 -4.16 -0.53
N MET A 78 34.43 -3.86 0.29
CA MET A 78 34.59 -3.76 1.74
C MET A 78 34.91 -5.12 2.38
N ILE A 79 34.24 -6.19 1.93
CA ILE A 79 34.49 -7.57 2.36
C ILE A 79 35.91 -8.01 1.96
N GLN A 80 36.31 -7.75 0.72
CA GLN A 80 37.64 -8.05 0.22
C GLN A 80 38.73 -7.29 0.98
N SER A 81 38.48 -6.02 1.31
CA SER A 81 39.40 -5.21 2.13
C SER A 81 39.54 -5.77 3.56
N PHE A 82 38.48 -6.31 4.14
CA PHE A 82 38.60 -7.03 5.41
C PHE A 82 39.42 -8.31 5.26
N HIS A 83 39.15 -9.11 4.23
CA HIS A 83 39.86 -10.37 4.01
C HIS A 83 41.37 -10.17 3.86
N ASN A 84 41.79 -9.20 3.04
CA ASN A 84 43.20 -8.97 2.71
C ASN A 84 43.92 -8.08 3.73
N ASP A 85 43.31 -6.97 4.15
CA ASP A 85 43.98 -5.92 4.94
C ASP A 85 43.52 -5.87 6.41
N ARG A 86 42.47 -6.61 6.76
CA ARG A 86 41.79 -6.59 8.07
C ARG A 86 41.24 -5.20 8.41
N ALA A 87 40.86 -4.41 7.42
CA ALA A 87 40.27 -3.09 7.59
C ALA A 87 38.85 -3.19 8.17
N ALA A 88 38.67 -2.72 9.40
CA ALA A 88 37.47 -3.01 10.18
C ALA A 88 36.44 -1.88 10.23
N VAL A 89 36.82 -0.62 9.99
CA VAL A 89 35.94 0.55 10.22
C VAL A 89 34.62 0.43 9.44
N TRP A 90 34.70 0.20 8.13
CA TRP A 90 33.52 0.16 7.27
C TRP A 90 32.66 -1.08 7.47
N ASN A 91 33.29 -2.24 7.66
CA ASN A 91 32.59 -3.49 7.96
C ASN A 91 31.90 -3.44 9.33
N LEU A 92 32.48 -2.75 10.31
CA LEU A 92 31.81 -2.49 11.60
C LEU A 92 30.56 -1.63 11.41
N ILE A 93 30.66 -0.52 10.68
CA ILE A 93 29.53 0.38 10.41
C ILE A 93 28.41 -0.39 9.71
N PHE A 94 28.76 -1.14 8.65
CA PHE A 94 27.80 -1.97 7.93
C PHE A 94 27.12 -3.00 8.84
N LEU A 95 27.88 -3.76 9.63
CA LEU A 95 27.30 -4.74 10.56
C LEU A 95 26.40 -4.08 11.62
N VAL A 96 26.75 -2.89 12.13
CA VAL A 96 25.89 -2.15 13.08
C VAL A 96 24.58 -1.75 12.42
N ILE A 97 24.63 -1.20 11.19
CA ILE A 97 23.43 -0.85 10.43
C ILE A 97 22.58 -2.09 10.16
N SER A 98 23.18 -3.19 9.69
CA SER A 98 22.50 -4.46 9.47
C SER A 98 21.91 -5.04 10.76
N SER A 99 22.62 -4.95 11.89
CA SER A 99 22.09 -5.37 13.20
C SER A 99 20.86 -4.56 13.61
N ILE A 100 20.88 -3.24 13.43
CA ILE A 100 19.71 -2.41 13.71
C ILE A 100 18.58 -2.83 12.79
N PHE A 101 18.81 -2.86 11.46
CA PHE A 101 17.80 -3.21 10.47
C PHE A 101 17.17 -4.59 10.70
N PHE A 102 17.99 -5.64 10.83
CA PHE A 102 17.48 -6.99 11.11
C PHE A 102 16.85 -7.08 12.49
N GLY A 103 17.35 -6.34 13.49
CA GLY A 103 16.74 -6.21 14.81
C GLY A 103 15.30 -5.69 14.71
N LEU A 104 15.07 -4.66 13.90
CA LEU A 104 13.74 -4.13 13.62
C LEU A 104 12.85 -5.17 12.93
N LEU A 105 13.36 -5.83 11.89
CA LEU A 105 12.63 -6.85 11.15
C LEU A 105 12.34 -8.13 11.95
N THR A 106 13.07 -8.41 13.05
CA THR A 106 12.78 -9.58 13.91
C THR A 106 11.38 -9.55 14.51
N LEU A 107 10.77 -8.35 14.62
CA LEU A 107 9.40 -8.17 15.08
C LEU A 107 8.39 -8.73 14.06
N LEU A 108 8.69 -8.68 12.77
CA LEU A 108 7.86 -9.29 11.74
C LEU A 108 8.26 -10.76 11.56
N ILE A 109 9.53 -10.98 11.26
CA ILE A 109 10.05 -12.28 10.81
C ILE A 109 11.08 -12.84 11.80
N ARG A 110 10.73 -13.94 12.48
CA ARG A 110 11.56 -14.54 13.54
C ARG A 110 12.92 -15.03 13.01
N GLY A 111 13.00 -15.42 11.73
CA GLY A 111 14.24 -15.88 11.09
C GLY A 111 15.38 -14.86 11.18
N PHE A 112 15.08 -13.55 11.20
CA PHE A 112 16.09 -12.51 11.34
C PHE A 112 16.77 -12.46 12.70
N LEU A 113 16.24 -13.16 13.73
CA LEU A 113 16.92 -13.29 15.02
C LEU A 113 18.27 -13.99 14.87
N PHE A 114 18.37 -14.99 14.01
CA PHE A 114 19.64 -15.67 13.73
C PHE A 114 20.64 -14.72 13.07
N SER A 115 20.21 -13.95 12.06
CA SER A 115 21.03 -12.92 11.42
C SER A 115 21.47 -11.84 12.41
N LEU A 116 20.60 -11.41 13.32
CA LEU A 116 20.93 -10.47 14.38
C LEU A 116 22.01 -11.02 15.31
N ILE A 117 21.84 -12.25 15.83
CA ILE A 117 22.81 -12.88 16.73
C ILE A 117 24.16 -13.02 16.02
N PHE A 118 24.20 -13.50 14.79
CA PHE A 118 25.43 -13.62 14.01
C PHE A 118 26.10 -12.27 13.77
N ASN A 119 25.32 -11.21 13.49
CA ASN A 119 25.85 -9.86 13.35
C ASN A 119 26.45 -9.32 14.64
N LEU A 120 25.78 -9.52 15.78
CA LEU A 120 26.31 -9.09 17.09
C LEU A 120 27.61 -9.83 17.44
N VAL A 121 27.69 -11.14 17.19
CA VAL A 121 28.92 -11.92 17.37
C VAL A 121 30.01 -11.42 16.42
N ALA A 122 29.69 -11.16 15.16
CA ALA A 122 30.65 -10.63 14.18
C ALA A 122 31.17 -9.25 14.57
N ILE A 123 30.33 -8.34 15.10
CA ILE A 123 30.72 -7.03 15.62
C ILE A 123 31.76 -7.18 16.75
N ILE A 124 31.49 -8.07 17.72
CA ILE A 124 32.40 -8.31 18.84
C ILE A 124 33.74 -8.85 18.32
N LEU A 125 33.71 -9.87 17.45
CA LEU A 125 34.93 -10.46 16.88
C LEU A 125 35.73 -9.44 16.05
N LEU A 126 35.04 -8.63 15.26
CA LEU A 126 35.63 -7.60 14.41
C LEU A 126 36.27 -6.49 15.26
N PHE A 127 35.70 -6.15 16.42
CA PHE A 127 36.34 -5.23 17.37
C PHE A 127 37.69 -5.76 17.88
N PHE A 128 37.78 -7.05 18.20
CA PHE A 128 39.03 -7.66 18.69
C PHE A 128 40.07 -7.85 17.58
N LEU A 129 39.67 -8.38 16.43
CA LEU A 129 40.56 -8.76 15.31
C LEU A 129 40.91 -7.60 14.39
N GLY A 130 39.96 -6.69 14.21
CA GLY A 130 39.98 -5.63 13.21
C GLY A 130 41.07 -4.59 13.39
N ARG A 131 41.65 -4.13 12.27
CA ARG A 131 42.47 -2.93 12.24
C ARG A 131 41.59 -1.72 11.92
N PHE A 132 41.40 -0.86 12.92
CA PHE A 132 40.71 0.43 12.76
C PHE A 132 41.64 1.53 12.22
N ARG A 133 42.95 1.28 12.15
CA ARG A 133 43.92 2.16 11.51
C ARG A 133 44.42 1.49 10.22
N PRO A 134 44.40 2.19 9.06
CA PRO A 134 44.88 1.63 7.80
C PRO A 134 46.40 1.40 7.82
N LYS A 135 46.88 0.40 7.05
CA LYS A 135 48.30 0.06 6.89
C LYS A 135 49.09 1.03 6.02
N SER A 136 48.41 1.73 5.10
CA SER A 136 49.04 2.65 4.14
C SER A 136 49.28 4.04 4.74
N ASN A 137 50.26 4.78 4.20
CA ASN A 137 50.45 6.21 4.49
C ASN A 137 49.12 6.96 4.36
N PHE A 138 48.80 7.80 5.36
CA PHE A 138 47.56 8.59 5.46
C PHE A 138 47.22 9.32 4.14
N ARG A 139 48.24 9.75 3.38
CA ARG A 139 48.11 10.43 2.07
C ARG A 139 47.47 9.57 0.97
N GLN A 140 47.68 8.25 0.94
CA GLN A 140 47.09 7.36 -0.08
C GLN A 140 45.73 6.80 0.37
N ALA A 141 45.58 6.51 1.67
CA ALA A 141 44.30 6.15 2.27
C ALA A 141 43.27 7.28 2.10
N GLY A 142 43.68 8.53 2.31
CA GLY A 142 42.83 9.71 2.14
C GLY A 142 42.26 9.82 0.74
N LYS A 143 43.06 9.64 -0.32
CA LYS A 143 42.58 9.77 -1.71
C LYS A 143 41.52 8.72 -2.08
N LYS A 144 41.74 7.45 -1.72
CA LYS A 144 40.77 6.38 -1.96
C LYS A 144 39.52 6.58 -1.12
N ALA A 145 39.65 6.85 0.17
CA ALA A 145 38.51 7.09 1.06
C ALA A 145 37.69 8.32 0.62
N ILE A 146 38.33 9.40 0.19
CA ILE A 146 37.66 10.58 -0.37
C ILE A 146 36.94 10.24 -1.67
N ALA A 147 37.56 9.48 -2.59
CA ALA A 147 36.89 9.03 -3.80
C ALA A 147 35.66 8.15 -3.48
N TYR A 148 35.78 7.25 -2.50
CA TYR A 148 34.65 6.42 -2.01
C TYR A 148 33.54 7.27 -1.41
N ILE A 149 33.87 8.25 -0.55
CA ILE A 149 32.90 9.15 0.06
C ILE A 149 32.24 10.02 -1.01
N ILE A 150 32.99 10.56 -1.97
CA ILE A 150 32.44 11.35 -3.07
C ILE A 150 31.50 10.48 -3.90
N LEU A 151 31.89 9.26 -4.25
CA LEU A 151 31.06 8.36 -5.06
C LEU A 151 29.79 7.96 -4.29
N LEU A 152 29.88 7.60 -3.01
CA LEU A 152 28.71 7.33 -2.14
C LEU A 152 27.79 8.54 -2.02
N ASN A 153 28.34 9.76 -1.89
CA ASN A 153 27.54 10.98 -1.83
C ASN A 153 26.91 11.32 -3.19
N MET A 154 27.62 11.11 -4.31
CA MET A 154 27.06 11.30 -5.65
C MET A 154 25.93 10.31 -5.93
N LEU A 155 26.07 9.07 -5.48
CA LEU A 155 25.03 8.05 -5.58
C LEU A 155 23.87 8.35 -4.62
N GLY A 156 24.14 8.75 -3.39
CA GLY A 156 23.12 9.24 -2.46
C GLY A 156 22.38 10.49 -2.97
N PHE A 157 23.06 11.36 -3.73
CA PHE A 157 22.46 12.53 -4.36
C PHE A 157 21.69 12.19 -5.64
N SER A 158 22.05 11.10 -6.31
CA SER A 158 21.32 10.65 -7.51
C SER A 158 19.88 10.24 -7.20
N PHE A 159 19.58 9.81 -5.97
CA PHE A 159 18.23 9.45 -5.54
C PHE A 159 17.25 10.63 -5.48
N PRO A 160 17.48 11.70 -4.69
CA PRO A 160 16.58 12.85 -4.68
C PRO A 160 16.50 13.49 -6.07
N VAL A 161 17.61 13.51 -6.83
CA VAL A 161 17.61 13.99 -8.22
C VAL A 161 16.75 13.11 -9.12
N SER A 162 16.82 11.78 -9.00
CA SER A 162 15.97 10.88 -9.80
C SER A 162 14.50 11.03 -9.44
N VAL A 163 14.19 11.19 -8.15
CA VAL A 163 12.81 11.40 -7.69
C VAL A 163 12.26 12.71 -8.24
N ILE A 164 13.04 13.80 -8.20
CA ILE A 164 12.62 15.09 -8.77
C ILE A 164 12.44 14.99 -10.28
N ILE A 165 13.43 14.45 -11.00
CA ILE A 165 13.35 14.34 -12.47
C ILE A 165 12.17 13.47 -12.89
N MET A 166 11.93 12.33 -12.24
CA MET A 166 10.80 11.45 -12.54
C MET A 166 9.44 12.04 -12.10
N GLY A 167 9.44 12.91 -11.09
CA GLY A 167 8.25 13.67 -10.70
C GLY A 167 7.93 14.83 -11.64
N GLU A 168 8.90 15.32 -12.42
CA GLU A 168 8.71 16.39 -13.40
C GLU A 168 8.52 15.90 -14.83
N VAL A 169 9.05 14.72 -15.16
CA VAL A 169 8.99 14.13 -16.50
C VAL A 169 7.93 13.03 -16.54
N PRO A 170 6.95 13.09 -17.46
CA PRO A 170 5.99 12.02 -17.63
C PRO A 170 6.67 10.67 -17.90
N ILE A 171 6.34 9.68 -17.08
CA ILE A 171 6.82 8.29 -17.20
C ILE A 171 5.91 7.48 -18.12
N ALA A 172 4.66 7.87 -18.27
CA ALA A 172 3.69 7.25 -19.15
C ALA A 172 2.72 8.28 -19.74
N SER A 173 2.19 7.94 -20.92
CA SER A 173 1.08 8.65 -21.53
C SER A 173 0.00 7.61 -21.86
N VAL A 174 -1.18 7.82 -21.28
CA VAL A 174 -2.30 6.89 -21.38
C VAL A 174 -3.35 7.49 -22.31
N SER A 175 -3.55 6.85 -23.45
CA SER A 175 -4.53 7.27 -24.44
C SER A 175 -5.94 6.87 -24.03
N ASN A 176 -6.88 7.81 -24.17
CA ASN A 176 -8.28 7.61 -23.87
C ASN A 176 -8.99 6.82 -24.97
N THR A 177 -9.28 5.55 -24.69
CA THR A 177 -10.02 4.65 -25.59
C THR A 177 -11.49 4.47 -25.21
N GLY A 178 -11.95 5.13 -24.14
CA GLY A 178 -13.36 5.34 -23.83
C GLY A 178 -14.17 4.11 -23.37
N SER A 179 -13.55 3.11 -22.72
CA SER A 179 -14.20 1.80 -22.53
C SER A 179 -14.73 1.47 -21.13
N SER A 180 -14.43 2.24 -20.08
CA SER A 180 -14.87 1.89 -18.72
C SER A 180 -16.25 2.44 -18.41
N TYR A 181 -17.10 1.61 -17.81
CA TYR A 181 -18.35 2.06 -17.23
C TYR A 181 -18.07 2.79 -15.90
N THR A 182 -18.62 3.99 -15.71
CA THR A 182 -18.33 4.81 -14.55
C THR A 182 -19.56 5.00 -13.67
N MET A 183 -19.40 4.78 -12.37
CA MET A 183 -20.43 4.99 -11.35
C MET A 183 -20.05 6.15 -10.45
N PHE A 184 -21.04 6.88 -9.96
CA PHE A 184 -20.85 7.82 -8.86
C PHE A 184 -21.35 7.22 -7.55
N GLU A 185 -20.52 7.26 -6.53
CA GLU A 185 -20.94 6.98 -5.17
C GLU A 185 -21.80 8.13 -4.62
N VAL A 186 -22.89 7.75 -3.98
CA VAL A 186 -23.81 8.59 -3.23
C VAL A 186 -23.74 8.13 -1.77
N PRO A 187 -22.89 8.77 -0.94
CA PRO A 187 -22.82 8.45 0.47
C PRO A 187 -24.08 8.91 1.18
N LEU A 188 -24.75 7.99 1.89
CA LEU A 188 -25.98 8.28 2.65
C LEU A 188 -25.73 8.59 4.12
N ALA A 189 -24.49 8.48 4.58
CA ALA A 189 -24.00 8.89 5.89
C ALA A 189 -22.64 9.60 5.74
N ASP A 190 -22.11 10.12 6.83
CA ASP A 190 -20.74 10.62 6.88
C ASP A 190 -19.78 9.43 7.06
N PHE A 191 -18.78 9.34 6.19
CA PHE A 191 -17.73 8.31 6.25
C PHE A 191 -16.38 8.98 6.54
N ASP A 192 -15.50 9.06 5.54
CA ASP A 192 -14.20 9.76 5.67
C ASP A 192 -14.34 11.29 5.63
N TYR A 193 -15.41 11.78 5.01
CA TYR A 193 -15.67 13.20 4.79
C TYR A 193 -17.11 13.56 5.20
N PRO A 194 -17.36 14.83 5.56
CA PRO A 194 -18.71 15.32 5.78
C PRO A 194 -19.43 15.49 4.44
N TYR A 195 -20.57 14.81 4.27
CA TYR A 195 -21.31 14.84 3.01
C TYR A 195 -22.59 15.65 3.12
N THR A 196 -22.83 16.48 2.10
CA THR A 196 -24.12 17.14 1.96
C THR A 196 -25.14 16.14 1.44
N ASN A 197 -26.23 15.93 2.17
CA ASN A 197 -27.31 15.07 1.72
C ASN A 197 -27.92 15.60 0.42
N ILE A 198 -27.83 14.82 -0.66
CA ILE A 198 -28.47 15.11 -1.94
C ILE A 198 -29.72 14.25 -2.09
N THR A 199 -30.81 14.87 -2.55
CA THR A 199 -32.07 14.16 -2.81
C THR A 199 -32.17 13.73 -4.28
N PRO A 200 -32.73 12.54 -4.56
CA PRO A 200 -32.86 12.02 -5.92
C PRO A 200 -33.98 12.76 -6.67
N THR A 201 -33.62 13.84 -7.36
CA THR A 201 -34.55 14.57 -8.22
C THR A 201 -34.59 13.97 -9.63
N GLN A 202 -35.71 14.11 -10.34
CA GLN A 202 -35.83 13.62 -11.71
C GLN A 202 -34.78 14.24 -12.65
N SER A 203 -34.45 15.53 -12.45
CA SER A 203 -33.40 16.20 -13.24
C SER A 203 -32.04 15.56 -13.01
N LEU A 204 -31.66 15.32 -11.74
CA LEU A 204 -30.39 14.69 -11.40
C LEU A 204 -30.27 13.28 -12.02
N LEU A 205 -31.31 12.46 -11.87
CA LEU A 205 -31.32 11.10 -12.41
C LEU A 205 -31.30 11.10 -13.95
N ASN A 206 -31.98 12.06 -14.59
CA ASN A 206 -31.90 12.22 -16.04
C ASN A 206 -30.49 12.64 -16.49
N ASP A 207 -29.82 13.53 -15.75
CA ASP A 207 -28.46 13.98 -16.07
C ASP A 207 -27.46 12.84 -15.94
N VAL A 208 -27.57 12.02 -14.91
CA VAL A 208 -26.77 10.78 -14.74
C VAL A 208 -26.99 9.84 -15.92
N LEU A 209 -28.26 9.60 -16.30
CA LEU A 209 -28.61 8.67 -17.38
C LEU A 209 -28.13 9.15 -18.75
N VAL A 210 -28.38 10.42 -19.11
CA VAL A 210 -28.00 10.99 -20.40
C VAL A 210 -26.49 11.01 -20.59
N ASN A 211 -25.73 11.22 -19.51
CA ASN A 211 -24.28 11.18 -19.53
C ASN A 211 -23.69 9.76 -19.37
N GLN A 212 -24.54 8.73 -19.34
CA GLN A 212 -24.16 7.30 -19.29
C GLN A 212 -23.37 6.91 -18.04
N PHE A 213 -23.71 7.51 -16.89
CA PHE A 213 -23.16 7.14 -15.60
C PHE A 213 -24.12 6.24 -14.82
N GLY A 214 -23.58 5.45 -13.88
CA GLY A 214 -24.34 4.70 -12.88
C GLY A 214 -24.25 5.31 -11.50
N LEU A 215 -24.93 4.69 -10.55
CA LEU A 215 -24.89 5.10 -9.15
C LEU A 215 -24.47 3.95 -8.23
N ASP A 216 -23.65 4.26 -7.25
CA ASP A 216 -23.33 3.39 -6.13
C ASP A 216 -23.90 4.03 -4.86
N ILE A 217 -24.95 3.44 -4.29
CA ILE A 217 -25.60 3.99 -3.11
C ILE A 217 -24.95 3.38 -1.87
N ARG A 218 -24.10 4.16 -1.19
CA ARG A 218 -23.34 3.69 -0.03
C ARG A 218 -24.12 3.93 1.26
N VAL A 219 -24.38 2.85 1.99
CA VAL A 219 -25.23 2.81 3.17
C VAL A 219 -24.37 2.47 4.39
N GLN A 220 -24.52 3.24 5.47
CA GLN A 220 -23.98 2.87 6.76
C GLN A 220 -24.97 1.96 7.50
N GLU A 221 -24.55 0.74 7.83
CA GLU A 221 -25.43 -0.35 8.26
C GLU A 221 -26.12 -0.09 9.61
N ASN A 222 -25.43 0.58 10.54
CA ASN A 222 -25.97 0.89 11.86
C ASN A 222 -26.75 2.22 11.91
N SER A 223 -26.92 2.92 10.77
CA SER A 223 -27.51 4.26 10.71
C SER A 223 -28.93 4.25 10.17
N SER A 224 -29.92 4.46 11.04
CA SER A 224 -31.34 4.56 10.64
C SER A 224 -31.62 5.71 9.67
N GLU A 225 -30.86 6.79 9.75
CA GLU A 225 -30.93 7.90 8.80
C GLU A 225 -30.44 7.47 7.40
N SER A 226 -29.33 6.73 7.34
CA SER A 226 -28.81 6.17 6.10
C SER A 226 -29.83 5.26 5.41
N TRP A 227 -30.50 4.39 6.17
CA TRP A 227 -31.56 3.52 5.65
C TRP A 227 -32.80 4.28 5.16
N SER A 228 -33.22 5.32 5.87
CA SER A 228 -34.33 6.19 5.42
C SER A 228 -34.00 6.92 4.12
N ARG A 229 -32.76 7.37 3.97
CA ARG A 229 -32.27 7.96 2.72
C ARG A 229 -32.20 6.92 1.60
N LEU A 230 -31.80 5.68 1.90
CA LEU A 230 -31.79 4.58 0.92
C LEU A 230 -33.18 4.32 0.35
N GLN A 231 -34.21 4.24 1.20
CA GLN A 231 -35.60 4.09 0.76
C GLN A 231 -36.03 5.19 -0.21
N THR A 232 -35.62 6.44 0.07
CA THR A 232 -35.89 7.58 -0.81
C THR A 232 -35.21 7.42 -2.18
N TRP A 233 -33.96 6.98 -2.19
CA TRP A 233 -33.20 6.68 -3.41
C TRP A 233 -33.79 5.52 -4.21
N ILE A 234 -34.07 4.39 -3.57
CA ILE A 234 -34.69 3.22 -4.22
C ILE A 234 -36.04 3.61 -4.84
N GLY A 235 -36.87 4.36 -4.12
CA GLY A 235 -38.17 4.82 -4.63
C GLY A 235 -38.05 5.65 -5.91
N ALA A 236 -37.05 6.53 -5.99
CA ALA A 236 -36.80 7.34 -7.18
C ALA A 236 -36.17 6.51 -8.32
N LEU A 237 -35.20 5.65 -8.02
CA LEU A 237 -34.50 4.81 -9.00
C LEU A 237 -35.43 3.77 -9.64
N ASN A 238 -36.43 3.29 -8.90
CA ASN A 238 -37.46 2.37 -9.41
C ASN A 238 -38.32 2.97 -10.53
N LEU A 239 -38.32 4.30 -10.68
CA LEU A 239 -39.03 5.02 -11.75
C LEU A 239 -38.11 5.37 -12.93
N THR A 240 -36.85 4.94 -12.91
CA THR A 240 -35.84 5.26 -13.92
C THR A 240 -35.14 4.00 -14.43
N SER A 241 -34.33 4.14 -15.47
CA SER A 241 -33.43 3.09 -15.97
C SER A 241 -31.98 3.34 -15.58
N VAL A 242 -31.71 4.19 -14.58
CA VAL A 242 -30.34 4.41 -14.09
C VAL A 242 -29.88 3.11 -13.44
N PRO A 243 -28.82 2.47 -13.94
CA PRO A 243 -28.26 1.29 -13.29
C PRO A 243 -27.57 1.71 -12.00
N TYR A 244 -27.77 0.90 -10.96
CA TYR A 244 -27.19 1.17 -9.66
C TYR A 244 -26.77 -0.10 -8.93
N ILE A 245 -25.90 0.11 -7.96
CA ILE A 245 -25.48 -0.88 -6.97
C ILE A 245 -25.72 -0.29 -5.58
N ILE A 246 -25.68 -1.14 -4.56
CA ILE A 246 -25.71 -0.73 -3.17
C ILE A 246 -24.40 -1.19 -2.54
N THR A 247 -23.69 -0.28 -1.89
CA THR A 247 -22.51 -0.61 -1.08
C THR A 247 -22.90 -0.55 0.39
N LEU A 248 -22.69 -1.65 1.12
CA LEU A 248 -22.91 -1.76 2.55
C LEU A 248 -21.60 -1.52 3.28
N SER A 249 -21.59 -0.54 4.17
CA SER A 249 -20.45 -0.19 5.00
C SER A 249 -20.78 -0.33 6.47
N SER A 250 -20.08 -1.24 7.12
CA SER A 250 -20.13 -1.40 8.56
C SER A 250 -19.40 -0.25 9.25
N ASP A 251 -19.81 0.06 10.48
CA ASP A 251 -19.12 1.06 11.31
C ASP A 251 -17.89 0.44 11.99
N ARG A 252 -16.92 0.03 11.16
CA ARG A 252 -15.66 -0.59 11.60
C ARG A 252 -14.91 0.27 12.61
N ALA A 253 -15.02 1.60 12.52
CA ALA A 253 -14.42 2.52 13.48
C ALA A 253 -14.98 2.34 14.90
N SER A 254 -16.29 2.10 15.02
CA SER A 254 -16.93 1.80 16.31
C SER A 254 -16.50 0.44 16.88
N MET A 255 -16.29 -0.57 16.03
CA MET A 255 -15.89 -1.92 16.42
C MET A 255 -14.45 -1.95 16.97
N ILE A 256 -13.53 -1.26 16.30
CA ILE A 256 -12.11 -1.26 16.69
C ILE A 256 -11.77 -0.25 17.78
N GLY A 257 -12.60 0.80 17.92
CA GLY A 257 -12.40 1.88 18.87
C GLY A 257 -11.41 2.96 18.42
N SER A 258 -11.23 3.96 19.29
CA SER A 258 -10.54 5.22 18.92
C SER A 258 -9.01 5.17 18.89
N HIS A 259 -8.40 4.13 19.48
CA HIS A 259 -6.95 3.99 19.59
C HIS A 259 -6.53 2.53 19.33
N PRO A 260 -6.66 2.06 18.08
CA PRO A 260 -6.36 0.68 17.73
C PRO A 260 -4.88 0.34 17.95
N THR A 261 -4.62 -0.78 18.62
CA THR A 261 -3.28 -1.37 18.75
C THR A 261 -2.97 -2.38 17.64
N SER A 262 -3.98 -2.81 16.89
CA SER A 262 -3.91 -3.64 15.69
C SER A 262 -4.85 -3.10 14.62
N LEU A 263 -4.59 -3.43 13.35
CA LEU A 263 -5.46 -3.18 12.20
C LEU A 263 -6.36 -4.40 12.06
N GLY A 264 -7.57 -4.33 12.59
CA GLY A 264 -8.46 -5.48 12.75
C GLY A 264 -7.99 -6.52 13.79
N THR A 265 -8.90 -7.45 14.07
CA THR A 265 -8.71 -8.71 14.80
C THR A 265 -9.74 -9.71 14.28
N THR A 266 -9.62 -11.01 14.60
CA THR A 266 -10.66 -11.99 14.28
C THR A 266 -12.05 -11.51 14.73
N GLU A 267 -12.16 -10.94 15.93
CA GLU A 267 -13.43 -10.46 16.47
C GLU A 267 -14.00 -9.30 15.65
N VAL A 268 -13.17 -8.30 15.31
CA VAL A 268 -13.61 -7.15 14.49
C VAL A 268 -14.04 -7.62 13.10
N ILE A 269 -13.26 -8.50 12.46
CA ILE A 269 -13.59 -9.01 11.13
C ILE A 269 -14.89 -9.82 11.16
N HIS A 270 -15.05 -10.71 12.15
CA HIS A 270 -16.28 -11.48 12.32
C HIS A 270 -17.48 -10.57 12.57
N GLU A 271 -17.34 -9.53 13.42
CA GLU A 271 -18.41 -8.56 13.68
C GLU A 271 -18.80 -7.78 12.41
N MET A 272 -17.85 -7.47 11.52
CA MET A 272 -18.14 -6.90 10.21
C MET A 272 -18.99 -7.87 9.36
N PHE A 273 -18.64 -9.16 9.29
CA PHE A 273 -19.44 -10.15 8.56
C PHE A 273 -20.86 -10.31 9.10
N VAL A 274 -21.02 -10.31 10.43
CA VAL A 274 -22.34 -10.31 11.07
C VAL A 274 -23.14 -9.07 10.68
N SER A 275 -22.53 -7.89 10.74
CA SER A 275 -23.16 -6.62 10.34
C SER A 275 -23.59 -6.63 8.86
N HIS A 276 -22.74 -7.14 7.97
CA HIS A 276 -23.04 -7.31 6.54
C HIS A 276 -24.19 -8.29 6.28
N ASN A 277 -24.27 -9.39 7.02
CA ASN A 277 -25.36 -10.37 6.93
C ASN A 277 -26.71 -9.77 7.38
N ASP A 278 -26.73 -9.07 8.53
CA ASP A 278 -27.93 -8.39 9.02
C ASP A 278 -28.40 -7.31 8.03
N ALA A 279 -27.46 -6.55 7.47
CA ALA A 279 -27.74 -5.53 6.46
C ALA A 279 -28.24 -6.13 5.14
N LEU A 280 -27.76 -7.30 4.73
CA LEU A 280 -28.28 -8.03 3.57
C LEU A 280 -29.76 -8.42 3.76
N GLU A 281 -30.15 -8.89 4.96
CA GLU A 281 -31.54 -9.20 5.27
C GLU A 281 -32.41 -7.92 5.17
N GLN A 282 -31.90 -6.81 5.69
CA GLN A 282 -32.59 -5.52 5.59
C GLN A 282 -32.71 -5.03 4.14
N VAL A 283 -31.64 -5.05 3.34
CA VAL A 283 -31.69 -4.72 1.90
C VAL A 283 -32.70 -5.59 1.18
N SER A 284 -32.72 -6.89 1.46
CA SER A 284 -33.67 -7.83 0.85
C SER A 284 -35.12 -7.43 1.13
N THR A 285 -35.40 -6.92 2.34
CA THR A 285 -36.69 -6.37 2.72
C THR A 285 -37.01 -5.07 1.99
N GLU A 286 -36.05 -4.14 1.89
CA GLU A 286 -36.22 -2.86 1.19
C GLU A 286 -36.43 -3.02 -0.33
N LEU A 287 -35.94 -4.12 -0.92
CA LEU A 287 -36.09 -4.43 -2.33
C LEU A 287 -37.38 -5.19 -2.68
N VAL A 288 -38.26 -5.45 -1.70
CA VAL A 288 -39.57 -6.07 -1.95
C VAL A 288 -40.44 -5.12 -2.77
N GLY A 289 -40.92 -5.59 -3.93
CA GLY A 289 -41.75 -4.79 -4.83
C GLY A 289 -41.00 -3.77 -5.69
N VAL A 290 -39.67 -3.70 -5.59
CA VAL A 290 -38.81 -2.91 -6.47
C VAL A 290 -38.66 -3.66 -7.80
N MET A 291 -39.02 -2.99 -8.90
CA MET A 291 -38.97 -3.54 -10.26
C MET A 291 -37.59 -3.35 -10.89
N ASN A 292 -37.00 -2.16 -10.74
CA ASN A 292 -35.63 -1.88 -11.15
C ASN A 292 -34.69 -2.25 -9.99
N ARG A 293 -34.32 -3.52 -9.87
CA ARG A 293 -33.45 -4.02 -8.80
C ARG A 293 -31.97 -3.64 -9.04
N PRO A 294 -31.16 -3.51 -7.98
CA PRO A 294 -29.73 -3.25 -8.13
C PRO A 294 -29.04 -4.41 -8.87
N LEU A 295 -27.96 -4.10 -9.57
CA LEU A 295 -27.20 -5.09 -10.35
C LEU A 295 -26.38 -6.05 -9.46
N LYS A 296 -25.89 -5.53 -8.34
CA LYS A 296 -25.07 -6.22 -7.35
C LYS A 296 -25.16 -5.51 -6.01
N LEU A 297 -24.82 -6.23 -4.95
CA LEU A 297 -24.56 -5.70 -3.61
C LEU A 297 -23.04 -5.76 -3.38
N GLN A 298 -22.46 -4.70 -2.84
CA GLN A 298 -21.03 -4.59 -2.58
C GLN A 298 -20.81 -4.44 -1.08
N TYR A 299 -19.92 -5.23 -0.51
CA TYR A 299 -19.61 -5.19 0.91
C TYR A 299 -18.28 -4.47 1.13
N ASP A 300 -18.28 -3.46 1.98
CA ASP A 300 -17.10 -2.68 2.31
C ASP A 300 -16.28 -3.34 3.41
N PHE A 301 -15.07 -3.73 3.04
CA PHE A 301 -14.08 -4.36 3.89
C PHE A 301 -12.80 -3.50 4.02
N THR A 302 -12.87 -2.23 3.62
CA THR A 302 -11.76 -1.29 3.79
C THR A 302 -11.45 -1.06 5.26
N LEU A 303 -10.24 -0.57 5.54
CA LEU A 303 -9.85 -0.19 6.89
C LEU A 303 -10.66 1.03 7.31
N SER A 304 -11.00 1.13 8.59
CA SER A 304 -11.57 2.36 9.11
C SER A 304 -10.57 3.52 8.98
N ARG A 305 -11.07 4.75 9.01
CA ARG A 305 -10.23 5.95 8.99
C ARG A 305 -9.14 5.94 10.07
N ILE A 306 -9.46 5.47 11.27
CA ILE A 306 -8.54 5.46 12.41
C ILE A 306 -7.44 4.40 12.21
N GLU A 307 -7.79 3.23 11.69
CA GLU A 307 -6.81 2.21 11.29
C GLU A 307 -5.88 2.73 10.20
N TRP A 308 -6.44 3.36 9.18
CA TRP A 308 -5.68 3.95 8.09
C TRP A 308 -4.71 5.03 8.55
N GLN A 309 -5.16 5.94 9.41
CA GLN A 309 -4.31 6.94 10.07
C GLN A 309 -3.15 6.29 10.82
N GLN A 310 -3.41 5.22 11.57
CA GLN A 310 -2.39 4.53 12.35
C GLN A 310 -1.35 3.85 11.46
N LEU A 311 -1.79 3.17 10.39
CA LEU A 311 -0.90 2.58 9.38
C LEU A 311 -0.02 3.65 8.72
N MET A 312 -0.64 4.76 8.30
CA MET A 312 0.03 5.85 7.60
C MET A 312 0.94 6.66 8.51
N LEU A 313 0.63 6.78 9.81
CA LEU A 313 1.48 7.45 10.80
C LEU A 313 2.86 6.81 10.86
N TYR A 314 2.94 5.49 10.99
CA TYR A 314 4.22 4.78 11.06
C TYR A 314 4.95 4.80 9.71
N THR A 315 4.20 4.66 8.61
CA THR A 315 4.76 4.72 7.24
C THR A 315 5.39 6.08 6.97
N ARG A 316 4.68 7.17 7.24
CA ARG A 316 5.13 8.56 7.02
C ARG A 316 6.31 8.94 7.90
N ASN A 317 6.30 8.51 9.16
CA ASN A 317 7.38 8.80 10.11
C ASN A 317 8.63 7.93 9.88
N LEU A 318 8.59 7.00 8.92
CA LEU A 318 9.62 5.97 8.72
C LEU A 318 9.90 5.20 10.02
N ASP A 319 8.87 5.04 10.87
CA ASP A 319 8.96 4.31 12.13
C ASP A 319 8.79 2.82 11.87
N LEU A 320 9.88 2.20 11.46
CA LEU A 320 9.94 0.77 11.20
C LEU A 320 9.64 -0.07 12.46
N VAL A 321 9.93 0.42 13.68
CA VAL A 321 9.59 -0.30 14.92
C VAL A 321 8.09 -0.34 15.11
N GLY A 322 7.46 0.84 15.06
CA GLY A 322 6.03 1.00 15.24
C GLY A 322 5.23 0.28 14.16
N PHE A 323 5.67 0.42 12.89
CA PHE A 323 5.08 -0.29 11.76
C PHE A 323 5.16 -1.82 11.96
N ALA A 324 6.35 -2.34 12.27
CA ALA A 324 6.55 -3.77 12.48
C ALA A 324 5.74 -4.31 13.67
N GLY A 325 5.65 -3.54 14.75
CA GLY A 325 4.83 -3.86 15.92
C GLY A 325 3.34 -3.92 15.58
N LEU A 326 2.83 -2.91 14.87
CA LEU A 326 1.43 -2.82 14.43
C LEU A 326 1.08 -4.00 13.51
N MET A 327 1.84 -4.20 12.44
CA MET A 327 1.59 -5.26 11.47
C MET A 327 1.64 -6.64 12.12
N ARG A 328 2.63 -6.90 12.98
CA ARG A 328 2.69 -8.15 13.77
C ARG A 328 1.44 -8.34 14.62
N SER A 329 1.05 -7.32 15.38
CA SER A 329 -0.13 -7.42 16.25
C SER A 329 -1.41 -7.70 15.45
N SER A 330 -1.47 -7.27 14.19
CA SER A 330 -2.64 -7.37 13.33
C SER A 330 -2.70 -8.70 12.58
N ILE A 331 -1.60 -9.11 11.94
CA ILE A 331 -1.54 -10.35 11.16
C ILE A 331 -1.74 -11.58 12.07
N PHE A 332 -1.16 -11.58 13.27
CA PHE A 332 -1.27 -12.71 14.20
C PHE A 332 -2.52 -12.67 15.09
N SER A 333 -3.35 -11.63 15.00
CA SER A 333 -4.64 -11.57 15.71
C SER A 333 -5.81 -12.02 14.84
N ILE A 334 -5.58 -12.35 13.57
CA ILE A 334 -6.62 -12.71 12.60
C ILE A 334 -6.48 -14.19 12.21
N ASP A 335 -7.54 -14.94 12.44
CA ASP A 335 -7.66 -16.33 12.04
C ASP A 335 -8.23 -16.42 10.61
N PRO A 336 -7.46 -16.89 9.62
CA PRO A 336 -7.93 -16.98 8.24
C PRO A 336 -9.11 -17.95 8.07
N THR A 337 -9.28 -18.95 8.95
CA THR A 337 -10.40 -19.89 8.80
C THR A 337 -11.74 -19.22 9.05
N VAL A 338 -11.79 -18.23 9.96
CA VAL A 338 -13.00 -17.45 10.22
C VAL A 338 -13.37 -16.61 9.00
N ILE A 339 -12.38 -16.01 8.33
CA ILE A 339 -12.60 -15.28 7.07
C ILE A 339 -13.18 -16.20 5.99
N GLU A 340 -12.65 -17.40 5.84
CA GLU A 340 -13.09 -18.38 4.85
C GLU A 340 -14.53 -18.86 5.11
N GLU A 341 -14.84 -19.19 6.36
CA GLU A 341 -16.16 -19.63 6.80
C GLU A 341 -17.20 -18.51 6.63
N ASP A 342 -16.93 -17.32 7.17
CA ASP A 342 -17.86 -16.18 7.13
C ASP A 342 -18.06 -15.67 5.69
N THR A 343 -17.02 -15.68 4.85
CA THR A 343 -17.18 -15.31 3.44
C THR A 343 -18.09 -16.30 2.71
N ALA A 344 -17.90 -17.60 2.90
CA ALA A 344 -18.73 -18.60 2.25
C ALA A 344 -20.21 -18.46 2.65
N GLU A 345 -20.48 -18.17 3.94
CA GLU A 345 -21.83 -17.90 4.43
C GLU A 345 -22.45 -16.64 3.81
N LEU A 346 -21.71 -15.52 3.78
CA LEU A 346 -22.21 -14.27 3.23
C LEU A 346 -22.49 -14.37 1.71
N ILE A 347 -21.61 -15.06 0.97
CA ILE A 347 -21.82 -15.34 -0.46
C ILE A 347 -23.07 -16.20 -0.66
N GLN A 348 -23.23 -17.27 0.13
CA GLN A 348 -24.42 -18.12 0.05
C GLN A 348 -25.70 -17.32 0.35
N ALA A 349 -25.71 -16.50 1.40
CA ALA A 349 -26.85 -15.66 1.75
C ALA A 349 -27.19 -14.66 0.62
N SER A 350 -26.17 -14.08 -0.02
CA SER A 350 -26.35 -13.18 -1.17
C SER A 350 -27.00 -13.89 -2.36
N ASP A 351 -26.53 -15.10 -2.67
CA ASP A 351 -27.09 -15.94 -3.74
C ASP A 351 -28.54 -16.32 -3.44
N GLU A 352 -28.87 -16.66 -2.20
CA GLU A 352 -30.24 -16.94 -1.75
C GLU A 352 -31.16 -15.70 -1.89
N ALA A 353 -30.61 -14.50 -1.67
CA ALA A 353 -31.28 -13.23 -1.93
C ALA A 353 -31.38 -12.87 -3.43
N ASN A 354 -30.78 -13.66 -4.33
CA ASN A 354 -30.61 -13.38 -5.76
C ASN A 354 -29.87 -12.06 -6.04
N LEU A 355 -28.86 -11.75 -5.23
CA LEU A 355 -28.00 -10.58 -5.39
C LEU A 355 -26.57 -11.04 -5.66
N LYS A 356 -25.95 -10.51 -6.72
CA LYS A 356 -24.52 -10.75 -6.97
C LYS A 356 -23.70 -10.06 -5.88
N ALA A 357 -22.81 -10.79 -5.25
CA ALA A 357 -21.95 -10.29 -4.19
C ALA A 357 -20.65 -9.72 -4.76
N GLY A 358 -20.32 -8.49 -4.36
CA GLY A 358 -19.03 -7.86 -4.60
C GLY A 358 -18.37 -7.42 -3.30
N VAL A 359 -17.07 -7.17 -3.34
CA VAL A 359 -16.30 -6.73 -2.18
C VAL A 359 -15.48 -5.49 -2.53
N LEU A 360 -15.41 -4.52 -1.61
CA LEU A 360 -14.51 -3.38 -1.66
C LEU A 360 -13.38 -3.59 -0.64
N VAL A 361 -12.13 -3.58 -1.09
CA VAL A 361 -10.95 -3.80 -0.24
C VAL A 361 -9.92 -2.69 -0.43
N GLU A 362 -8.90 -2.66 0.44
CA GLU A 362 -7.80 -1.72 0.30
C GLU A 362 -6.91 -2.06 -0.91
N SER A 363 -6.26 -1.03 -1.45
CA SER A 363 -5.35 -1.20 -2.59
C SER A 363 -4.16 -2.12 -2.32
N PHE A 364 -3.68 -2.29 -1.09
CA PHE A 364 -2.61 -3.26 -0.81
C PHE A 364 -3.05 -4.73 -0.97
N ALA A 365 -4.35 -5.04 -0.93
CA ALA A 365 -4.83 -6.42 -1.07
C ALA A 365 -4.50 -7.02 -2.45
N ILE A 366 -4.38 -6.19 -3.49
CA ILE A 366 -3.95 -6.64 -4.82
C ILE A 366 -2.47 -7.02 -4.83
N ASP A 367 -1.64 -6.32 -4.05
CA ASP A 367 -0.19 -6.51 -4.04
C ASP A 367 0.10 -7.91 -3.46
N ASP A 368 -0.52 -8.25 -2.33
CA ASP A 368 -0.53 -9.59 -1.74
C ASP A 368 -1.10 -10.65 -2.71
N PHE A 369 -2.26 -10.38 -3.33
CA PHE A 369 -2.90 -11.37 -4.22
C PHE A 369 -2.00 -11.77 -5.39
N GLN A 370 -1.26 -10.81 -5.96
CA GLN A 370 -0.38 -11.05 -7.11
C GLN A 370 0.89 -11.81 -6.77
N ASP A 371 1.36 -11.74 -5.53
CA ASP A 371 2.58 -12.44 -5.10
C ASP A 371 2.33 -13.75 -4.35
N GLY A 372 1.04 -14.09 -4.15
CA GLY A 372 0.58 -15.34 -3.59
C GLY A 372 0.63 -15.39 -2.06
N ASP A 373 0.79 -14.23 -1.42
CA ASP A 373 0.63 -14.08 0.02
C ASP A 373 -0.81 -13.67 0.37
N THR A 374 -1.27 -13.99 1.58
CA THR A 374 -2.59 -13.59 2.09
C THR A 374 -2.49 -12.78 3.38
N LEU A 375 -1.29 -12.51 3.89
CA LEU A 375 -1.11 -12.00 5.26
C LEU A 375 -1.66 -10.59 5.48
N THR A 376 -1.34 -9.62 4.60
CA THR A 376 -1.79 -8.23 4.75
C THR A 376 -3.24 -8.08 4.29
N MET A 377 -3.67 -8.80 3.25
CA MET A 377 -5.07 -8.73 2.79
C MET A 377 -6.08 -9.23 3.86
N ARG A 378 -5.66 -10.06 4.83
CA ARG A 378 -6.48 -10.46 5.99
C ARG A 378 -6.94 -9.26 6.82
N LEU A 379 -6.20 -8.16 6.81
CA LEU A 379 -6.62 -6.91 7.48
C LEU A 379 -7.93 -6.37 6.90
N CYS A 380 -8.23 -6.70 5.63
CA CYS A 380 -9.48 -6.43 4.95
C CYS A 380 -10.45 -7.62 4.99
N GLY A 381 -10.28 -8.58 5.91
CA GLY A 381 -11.21 -9.71 6.01
C GLY A 381 -11.29 -10.59 4.76
N VAL A 382 -10.22 -10.64 3.95
CA VAL A 382 -10.15 -11.47 2.74
C VAL A 382 -8.86 -12.28 2.70
N THR A 383 -8.88 -13.38 1.96
CA THR A 383 -7.72 -14.19 1.58
C THR A 383 -7.70 -14.37 0.06
N ALA A 384 -6.61 -14.90 -0.50
CA ALA A 384 -6.53 -15.17 -1.93
C ALA A 384 -7.62 -16.17 -2.39
N ASP A 385 -7.96 -17.13 -1.52
CA ASP A 385 -9.02 -18.10 -1.78
C ASP A 385 -10.40 -17.43 -1.75
N THR A 386 -10.68 -16.58 -0.75
CA THR A 386 -11.99 -15.91 -0.67
C THR A 386 -12.18 -14.85 -1.75
N LEU A 387 -11.12 -14.17 -2.20
CA LEU A 387 -11.17 -13.22 -3.31
C LEU A 387 -11.73 -13.83 -4.61
N SER A 388 -11.49 -15.14 -4.82
CA SER A 388 -11.99 -15.85 -6.00
C SER A 388 -13.50 -16.16 -5.95
N LEU A 389 -14.13 -16.06 -4.77
CA LEU A 389 -15.55 -16.35 -4.57
C LEU A 389 -16.46 -15.17 -4.96
N TRP A 390 -15.96 -13.94 -4.85
CA TRP A 390 -16.73 -12.72 -5.14
C TRP A 390 -16.98 -12.55 -6.64
N ASN A 391 -18.16 -12.05 -7.01
CA ASN A 391 -18.48 -11.78 -8.41
C ASN A 391 -17.78 -10.53 -8.96
N SER A 392 -17.43 -9.59 -8.08
CA SER A 392 -16.65 -8.41 -8.43
C SER A 392 -15.81 -7.96 -7.24
N VAL A 393 -14.58 -7.52 -7.49
CA VAL A 393 -13.67 -6.99 -6.47
C VAL A 393 -13.33 -5.55 -6.83
N GLU A 394 -13.62 -4.60 -5.94
CA GLU A 394 -13.21 -3.22 -6.10
C GLU A 394 -12.07 -2.90 -5.14
N ILE A 395 -11.05 -2.19 -5.61
CA ILE A 395 -9.98 -1.69 -4.74
C ILE A 395 -10.11 -0.18 -4.51
N SER A 396 -9.92 0.24 -3.26
CA SER A 396 -9.91 1.66 -2.90
C SER A 396 -8.57 2.31 -3.27
N CYS A 397 -8.58 3.15 -4.30
CA CYS A 397 -7.45 3.99 -4.73
C CYS A 397 -7.80 5.48 -4.56
N GLU A 398 -8.39 5.82 -3.43
CA GLU A 398 -8.85 7.17 -3.15
C GLU A 398 -7.67 8.13 -2.91
N ARG A 399 -7.21 8.82 -3.97
CA ARG A 399 -6.13 9.81 -3.91
C ARG A 399 -6.35 10.87 -2.83
N SER A 400 -7.59 11.27 -2.58
CA SER A 400 -7.95 12.21 -1.51
C SER A 400 -7.60 11.65 -0.13
N ARG A 401 -8.02 10.42 0.18
CA ARG A 401 -7.70 9.72 1.44
C ARG A 401 -6.19 9.49 1.61
N PHE A 402 -5.50 9.09 0.53
CA PHE A 402 -4.04 8.87 0.56
C PHE A 402 -3.24 10.17 0.76
N SER A 403 -3.57 11.22 0.01
CA SER A 403 -2.86 12.51 0.05
C SER A 403 -3.04 13.20 1.39
N PHE A 404 -4.23 13.06 1.95
CA PHE A 404 -4.53 13.50 3.29
C PHE A 404 -3.50 12.91 4.28
N GLU A 405 -3.40 11.59 4.35
CA GLU A 405 -2.55 10.94 5.35
C GLU A 405 -1.05 11.10 5.07
N MET A 406 -0.67 11.23 3.80
CA MET A 406 0.71 11.52 3.38
C MET A 406 1.13 13.00 3.54
N LEU A 407 0.22 13.88 3.99
CA LEU A 407 0.44 15.34 4.08
C LEU A 407 0.97 15.94 2.77
N GLY A 408 0.35 15.55 1.67
CA GLY A 408 0.65 16.08 0.36
C GLY A 408 0.17 15.16 -0.75
N ASP A 409 -0.11 15.77 -1.89
CA ASP A 409 -0.63 15.08 -3.06
C ASP A 409 0.26 13.88 -3.47
N VAL A 410 -0.38 12.71 -3.62
CA VAL A 410 0.27 11.49 -4.07
C VAL A 410 0.27 11.31 -5.60
N GLY A 411 -0.35 12.23 -6.33
CA GLY A 411 -0.31 12.26 -7.80
C GLY A 411 -1.22 11.23 -8.46
N GLU A 412 -1.35 11.38 -9.77
CA GLU A 412 -2.04 10.47 -10.69
C GLU A 412 -1.42 9.07 -10.75
N TYR A 413 -0.17 8.94 -10.27
CA TYR A 413 0.57 7.69 -10.20
C TYR A 413 -0.16 6.62 -9.38
N LEU A 414 -0.92 7.00 -8.34
CA LEU A 414 -1.70 6.06 -7.54
C LEU A 414 -2.68 5.26 -8.43
N ALA A 415 -3.53 5.99 -9.17
CA ALA A 415 -4.53 5.39 -10.06
C ALA A 415 -3.87 4.60 -11.19
N TYR A 416 -2.82 5.15 -11.80
CA TYR A 416 -2.08 4.48 -12.88
C TYR A 416 -1.45 3.16 -12.43
N SER A 417 -0.75 3.17 -11.29
CA SER A 417 0.04 2.05 -10.78
C SER A 417 -0.84 0.84 -10.43
N TYR A 418 -1.96 1.07 -9.74
CA TYR A 418 -2.90 0.02 -9.38
C TYR A 418 -3.77 -0.43 -10.57
N ALA A 419 -4.18 0.48 -11.46
CA ALA A 419 -4.90 0.09 -12.67
C ALA A 419 -4.05 -0.80 -13.60
N SER A 420 -2.76 -0.49 -13.75
CA SER A 420 -1.83 -1.34 -14.49
C SER A 420 -1.69 -2.74 -13.88
N SER A 421 -1.72 -2.81 -12.55
CA SER A 421 -1.69 -4.08 -11.81
C SER A 421 -2.95 -4.91 -12.11
N LEU A 422 -4.14 -4.30 -12.01
CA LEU A 422 -5.41 -4.96 -12.28
C LEU A 422 -5.56 -5.50 -13.70
N ARG A 423 -4.99 -4.81 -14.70
CA ARG A 423 -4.96 -5.27 -16.10
C ARG A 423 -4.44 -6.70 -16.24
N THR A 424 -3.50 -7.09 -15.39
CA THR A 424 -2.86 -8.40 -15.44
C THR A 424 -3.72 -9.51 -14.82
N ILE A 425 -4.69 -9.16 -13.98
CA ILE A 425 -5.48 -10.11 -13.18
C ILE A 425 -6.79 -10.46 -13.90
N GLY A 426 -7.57 -9.47 -14.35
CA GLY A 426 -8.79 -9.73 -15.09
C GLY A 426 -9.89 -8.69 -14.90
N SER A 427 -11.00 -8.91 -15.61
CA SER A 427 -12.10 -7.95 -15.78
C SER A 427 -13.10 -7.89 -14.62
N THR A 428 -13.00 -8.80 -13.64
CA THR A 428 -13.83 -8.81 -12.42
C THR A 428 -13.44 -7.71 -11.44
N TRP A 429 -12.28 -7.08 -11.65
CA TRP A 429 -11.75 -6.07 -10.77
C TRP A 429 -12.10 -4.65 -11.24
N SER A 430 -12.41 -3.77 -10.29
CA SER A 430 -12.64 -2.34 -10.49
C SER A 430 -11.82 -1.48 -9.53
N ILE A 431 -11.81 -0.19 -9.78
CA ILE A 431 -11.15 0.80 -8.91
C ILE A 431 -12.18 1.81 -8.43
N LYS A 432 -12.08 2.18 -7.16
CA LYS A 432 -12.69 3.39 -6.62
C LYS A 432 -11.66 4.52 -6.56
N LEU A 433 -11.99 5.65 -7.18
CA LEU A 433 -11.18 6.87 -7.17
C LEU A 433 -11.71 7.87 -6.13
N GLY A 434 -10.82 8.75 -5.69
CA GLY A 434 -11.04 9.66 -4.57
C GLY A 434 -12.13 10.72 -4.78
N GLU A 435 -12.39 11.45 -3.69
CA GLU A 435 -13.45 12.45 -3.61
C GLU A 435 -13.08 13.76 -4.30
N ILE A 436 -13.94 14.20 -5.21
CA ILE A 436 -13.68 15.38 -6.03
C ILE A 436 -14.09 16.64 -5.28
N GLY A 437 -13.14 17.54 -5.08
CA GLY A 437 -13.44 18.93 -4.73
C GLY A 437 -13.84 19.18 -3.27
N ASN A 438 -13.94 18.16 -2.43
CA ASN A 438 -14.06 18.37 -0.99
C ASN A 438 -12.68 18.66 -0.40
N SER A 439 -12.57 19.80 0.26
CA SER A 439 -11.30 20.28 0.79
C SER A 439 -11.09 19.91 2.25
N THR A 440 -12.08 19.31 2.93
CA THR A 440 -12.01 19.16 4.38
C THR A 440 -12.59 17.82 4.81
N ASP A 441 -11.82 17.07 5.62
CA ASP A 441 -12.30 15.80 6.19
C ASP A 441 -13.18 16.01 7.43
N ILE A 442 -13.68 14.91 8.02
CA ILE A 442 -14.60 14.97 9.16
C ILE A 442 -13.99 15.57 10.43
N ASP A 443 -12.65 15.61 10.55
CA ASP A 443 -11.95 16.25 11.68
C ASP A 443 -11.57 17.72 11.37
N GLY A 444 -11.99 18.26 10.23
CA GLY A 444 -11.72 19.64 9.85
C GLY A 444 -10.33 19.85 9.23
N ARG A 445 -9.63 18.79 8.84
CA ARG A 445 -8.29 18.89 8.24
C ARG A 445 -8.40 19.19 6.74
N ILE A 446 -7.59 20.12 6.24
CA ILE A 446 -7.69 20.62 4.86
C ILE A 446 -6.82 19.80 3.89
N ASP A 447 -7.39 19.39 2.76
CA ASP A 447 -6.71 18.83 1.61
C ASP A 447 -7.09 19.60 0.32
N SER A 448 -6.18 19.62 -0.65
CA SER A 448 -6.36 20.35 -1.93
C SER A 448 -6.13 19.42 -3.13
N VAL A 449 -6.55 18.17 -3.00
CA VAL A 449 -6.60 17.23 -4.12
C VAL A 449 -7.83 17.49 -4.98
N TYR A 450 -7.71 17.27 -6.30
CA TYR A 450 -8.78 17.50 -7.28
C TYR A 450 -9.38 18.92 -7.26
N THR A 451 -8.53 19.93 -7.09
CA THR A 451 -8.90 21.35 -7.18
C THR A 451 -9.52 21.74 -8.52
N THR A 452 -9.27 20.97 -9.58
CA THR A 452 -9.90 21.15 -10.89
C THR A 452 -10.40 19.82 -11.44
N MET A 453 -11.49 19.88 -12.21
CA MET A 453 -12.08 18.70 -12.86
C MET A 453 -11.12 18.02 -13.84
N GLN A 454 -10.18 18.77 -14.45
CA GLN A 454 -9.17 18.20 -15.35
C GLN A 454 -8.22 17.25 -14.63
N ILE A 455 -7.78 17.57 -13.41
CA ILE A 455 -6.91 16.69 -12.63
C ILE A 455 -7.62 15.35 -12.38
N PHE A 456 -8.92 15.42 -12.05
CA PHE A 456 -9.71 14.21 -11.84
C PHE A 456 -9.92 13.40 -13.13
N VAL A 457 -10.20 14.06 -14.26
CA VAL A 457 -10.32 13.38 -15.56
C VAL A 457 -9.01 12.70 -15.97
N ASN A 458 -7.86 13.28 -15.64
CA ASN A 458 -6.57 12.63 -15.88
C ASN A 458 -6.46 11.31 -15.11
N ASP A 459 -6.89 11.26 -13.84
CA ASP A 459 -6.90 10.02 -13.04
C ASP A 459 -7.92 9.00 -13.59
N LEU A 460 -9.10 9.45 -14.04
CA LEU A 460 -10.08 8.60 -14.72
C LEU A 460 -9.53 7.97 -16.00
N ILE A 461 -8.84 8.75 -16.84
CA ILE A 461 -8.22 8.25 -18.07
C ILE A 461 -7.08 7.30 -17.75
N SER A 462 -6.26 7.63 -16.75
CA SER A 462 -5.17 6.78 -16.27
C SER A 462 -5.68 5.43 -15.77
N ALA A 463 -6.83 5.39 -15.09
CA ALA A 463 -7.40 4.14 -14.60
C ALA A 463 -8.15 3.35 -15.69
N SER A 464 -9.03 4.02 -16.45
CA SER A 464 -9.95 3.36 -17.41
C SER A 464 -9.24 2.58 -18.52
N ASN A 465 -8.09 3.06 -19.01
CA ASN A 465 -7.41 2.47 -20.17
C ASN A 465 -6.46 1.31 -19.84
N HIS A 466 -6.55 0.77 -18.62
CA HIS A 466 -5.89 -0.47 -18.22
C HIS A 466 -6.83 -1.67 -18.26
N GLY A 467 -7.93 -1.61 -19.01
CA GLY A 467 -8.84 -2.75 -19.22
C GLY A 467 -9.84 -2.96 -18.08
N LEU A 468 -10.01 -1.97 -17.22
CA LEU A 468 -11.03 -1.99 -16.17
C LEU A 468 -12.42 -1.88 -16.79
N THR A 469 -13.32 -2.77 -16.35
CA THR A 469 -14.71 -2.79 -16.81
C THR A 469 -15.53 -1.69 -16.15
N ASN A 470 -15.33 -1.52 -14.84
CA ASN A 470 -16.04 -0.57 -14.02
C ASN A 470 -15.06 0.32 -13.24
N LEU A 471 -15.51 1.53 -12.93
CA LEU A 471 -14.78 2.46 -12.08
C LEU A 471 -15.77 3.31 -11.28
N THR A 472 -15.49 3.53 -10.00
CA THR A 472 -16.37 4.27 -9.09
C THR A 472 -15.72 5.59 -8.68
N ILE A 473 -16.51 6.66 -8.67
CA ILE A 473 -16.11 8.01 -8.24
C ILE A 473 -16.68 8.25 -6.85
N ALA A 474 -15.83 8.48 -5.84
CA ALA A 474 -16.25 8.43 -4.43
C ALA A 474 -17.34 9.42 -3.97
N SER A 475 -17.57 10.57 -4.62
CA SER A 475 -18.72 11.37 -4.18
C SER A 475 -19.33 12.27 -5.26
N LEU A 476 -20.55 11.92 -5.67
CA LEU A 476 -21.46 12.79 -6.43
C LEU A 476 -21.80 14.08 -5.66
N PRO A 477 -22.19 14.04 -4.36
CA PRO A 477 -22.44 15.25 -3.59
C PRO A 477 -21.29 16.27 -3.68
N SER A 478 -20.05 15.80 -3.56
CA SER A 478 -18.87 16.67 -3.53
C SER A 478 -18.59 17.26 -4.91
N LEU A 479 -18.75 16.47 -5.98
CA LEU A 479 -18.70 16.96 -7.36
C LEU A 479 -19.72 18.10 -7.60
N LEU A 480 -20.99 17.89 -7.22
CA LEU A 480 -22.06 18.86 -7.44
C LEU A 480 -21.89 20.12 -6.57
N THR A 481 -21.43 19.95 -5.33
CA THR A 481 -21.21 21.07 -4.41
C THR A 481 -20.05 21.95 -4.89
N THR A 482 -18.97 21.35 -5.38
CA THR A 482 -17.77 22.08 -5.77
C THR A 482 -17.87 22.68 -7.18
N PHE A 483 -18.49 21.98 -8.13
CA PHE A 483 -18.52 22.41 -9.54
C PHE A 483 -19.92 22.80 -10.06
N GLY A 484 -20.95 22.75 -9.20
CA GLY A 484 -22.32 23.16 -9.51
C GLY A 484 -23.19 22.06 -10.12
N SER A 485 -24.45 22.40 -10.44
CA SER A 485 -25.45 21.44 -10.94
C SER A 485 -25.07 20.79 -12.27
N ASP A 486 -24.35 21.50 -13.14
CA ASP A 486 -23.99 21.04 -14.49
C ASP A 486 -22.69 20.21 -14.48
N ALA A 487 -22.16 19.86 -13.31
CA ALA A 487 -20.87 19.20 -13.15
C ALA A 487 -20.81 17.82 -13.81
N ILE A 488 -21.89 17.04 -13.80
CA ILE A 488 -21.95 15.70 -14.41
C ILE A 488 -21.75 15.80 -15.93
N GLY A 489 -22.47 16.71 -16.58
CA GLY A 489 -22.34 16.94 -18.03
C GLY A 489 -20.99 17.53 -18.40
N THR A 490 -20.47 18.43 -17.56
CA THR A 490 -19.13 19.01 -17.73
C THR A 490 -18.05 17.94 -17.64
N LEU A 491 -18.13 17.05 -16.65
CA LEU A 491 -17.21 15.94 -16.49
C LEU A 491 -17.22 15.04 -17.74
N ARG A 492 -18.41 14.65 -18.21
CA ARG A 492 -18.55 13.83 -19.42
C ARG A 492 -17.95 14.52 -20.64
N ALA A 493 -18.18 15.81 -20.81
CA ALA A 493 -17.62 16.58 -21.92
C ALA A 493 -16.08 16.62 -21.89
N ILE A 494 -15.48 16.86 -20.71
CA ILE A 494 -14.03 16.87 -20.55
C ILE A 494 -13.44 15.48 -20.78
N MET A 495 -14.09 14.42 -20.29
CA MET A 495 -13.69 13.03 -20.56
C MET A 495 -13.68 12.71 -22.05
N LEU A 496 -14.60 13.25 -22.86
CA LEU A 496 -14.66 13.00 -24.29
C LEU A 496 -13.60 13.78 -25.09
N VAL A 497 -13.19 14.96 -24.61
CA VAL A 497 -12.25 15.84 -25.31
C VAL A 497 -10.80 15.58 -24.90
N THR A 498 -10.56 15.08 -23.69
CA THR A 498 -9.21 14.76 -23.21
C THR A 498 -8.71 13.48 -23.88
N ALA A 499 -7.79 13.64 -24.82
CA ALA A 499 -7.26 12.54 -25.63
C ALA A 499 -6.27 11.67 -24.84
N ASP A 500 -5.37 12.28 -24.08
CA ASP A 500 -4.31 11.60 -23.36
C ASP A 500 -4.16 12.14 -21.94
N SER A 501 -3.84 11.26 -20.99
CA SER A 501 -3.40 11.62 -19.64
C SER A 501 -1.89 11.37 -19.53
N GLN A 502 -1.17 12.33 -18.96
CA GLN A 502 0.25 12.18 -18.64
C GLN A 502 0.39 11.78 -17.17
N VAL A 503 1.22 10.77 -16.93
CA VAL A 503 1.47 10.26 -15.59
C VAL A 503 2.92 10.56 -15.23
N THR A 504 3.11 11.28 -14.13
CA THR A 504 4.40 11.52 -13.48
C THR A 504 4.57 10.57 -12.29
N TYR A 505 5.82 10.31 -11.90
CA TYR A 505 6.10 9.35 -10.85
C TYR A 505 6.03 9.99 -9.46
N THR A 506 5.32 9.35 -8.53
CA THR A 506 5.32 9.73 -7.12
C THR A 506 6.00 8.67 -6.26
N PHE A 507 7.18 9.02 -5.71
CA PHE A 507 7.96 8.12 -4.85
C PHE A 507 7.17 7.62 -3.63
N ARG A 508 6.25 8.41 -3.07
CA ARG A 508 5.45 8.03 -1.89
C ARG A 508 4.63 6.76 -2.13
N ILE A 509 3.97 6.66 -3.28
CA ILE A 509 3.15 5.48 -3.65
C ILE A 509 4.04 4.27 -3.92
N TYR A 510 5.16 4.49 -4.61
CA TYR A 510 6.11 3.41 -4.83
C TYR A 510 6.70 2.88 -3.52
N ALA A 511 7.11 3.77 -2.62
CA ALA A 511 7.63 3.41 -1.30
C ALA A 511 6.57 2.67 -0.48
N TYR A 512 5.31 3.11 -0.53
CA TYR A 512 4.19 2.44 0.11
C TYR A 512 4.07 0.99 -0.36
N ARG A 513 3.94 0.75 -1.68
CA ARG A 513 3.88 -0.61 -2.24
C ARG A 513 5.14 -1.43 -1.95
N ALA A 514 6.32 -0.80 -1.98
CA ALA A 514 7.60 -1.49 -1.77
C ALA A 514 7.77 -2.01 -0.35
N VAL A 515 7.17 -1.36 0.66
CA VAL A 515 7.21 -1.83 2.05
C VAL A 515 6.49 -3.16 2.20
N PHE A 516 5.28 -3.30 1.62
CA PHE A 516 4.52 -4.56 1.65
C PHE A 516 5.31 -5.67 0.94
N PHE A 517 5.69 -5.49 -0.32
CA PHE A 517 6.50 -6.49 -1.04
C PHE A 517 7.82 -6.87 -0.36
N ALA A 518 8.45 -5.95 0.38
CA ALA A 518 9.67 -6.23 1.10
C ALA A 518 9.43 -7.15 2.29
N ILE A 519 8.32 -7.00 3.00
CA ILE A 519 7.92 -7.86 4.11
C ILE A 519 7.64 -9.26 3.58
N ASP A 520 6.79 -9.35 2.56
CA ASP A 520 6.33 -10.61 1.96
C ASP A 520 7.49 -11.39 1.33
N SER A 521 8.52 -10.69 0.81
CA SER A 521 9.70 -11.35 0.23
C SER A 521 10.42 -12.29 1.20
N PHE A 522 10.30 -12.03 2.50
CA PHE A 522 11.03 -12.75 3.54
C PHE A 522 10.16 -13.75 4.31
N ASP A 523 8.87 -13.86 4.03
CA ASP A 523 8.00 -14.84 4.71
C ASP A 523 8.34 -16.29 4.36
N VAL A 524 8.94 -16.54 3.19
CA VAL A 524 9.51 -17.87 2.87
C VAL A 524 10.64 -18.25 3.84
N LEU A 525 11.32 -17.30 4.48
CA LEU A 525 12.34 -17.55 5.50
C LEU A 525 11.76 -17.82 6.91
N MET A 526 10.43 -17.81 7.06
CA MET A 526 9.72 -18.08 8.32
C MET A 526 9.38 -19.55 8.55
N PHE A 527 9.40 -20.38 7.50
CA PHE A 527 9.10 -21.81 7.57
C PHE A 527 10.36 -22.67 7.76
#